data_AF-A0A1C6GWN4-F1
#
_entry.id   AF-A0A1C6GWN4-F1
#
_cell.length_a   1.000
_cell.length_b   1.000
_cell.length_c   1.000
_cell.angle_alpha   90.00
_cell.angle_beta   90.00
_cell.angle_gamma   90.00
#
_symmetry.space_group_name_H-M   'P 1'
#
loop_
_entity.id
_entity.type
_entity.pdbx_description
1 polymer ?
#
loop_
_entity_poly.entity_id
_entity_poly.type
_entity_poly.pdbx_seq_one_letter_code
_entity_poly.pdbx_strand_id
1 'polypeptide(L)'
;MDDLRQTGLLKNLGAMDAYCWQHGGSITEDRRSYGYIAETENYRFCLRCTPFPGEYQGYLYCYDLCQQEMYRQEHPVVGRVTFASGEQQEFTDSKALLQAIREELPFRSTTGFRFETLTDDPEVKKAVDDILLDFAGEDNSRRTCNYGLTETGKQALRKAADPSIPHTYAWFVMADTNTPQEIIRQDLTLEEAIQIYQDSNTSEKRLGVIKDGIATVDFVHFQSGEQQFFTDHEKLESFRSDLVVAEAMERLYQQLNQPDIGIRMGEM
;
A
#
# COMPACT_ATOMS: atom_id res chain seq x y z
N MET A 1 -19.53 -43.55 8.92
CA MET A 1 -18.28 -43.64 8.13
C MET A 1 -18.22 -44.92 7.28
N ASP A 2 -18.92 -45.99 7.63
CA ASP A 2 -18.88 -47.27 6.86
C ASP A 2 -19.96 -47.40 5.76
N ASP A 3 -21.06 -46.63 5.80
CA ASP A 3 -22.15 -46.74 4.82
C ASP A 3 -21.73 -46.42 3.39
N LEU A 4 -20.84 -45.42 3.19
CA LEU A 4 -20.34 -45.06 1.86
C LEU A 4 -19.59 -46.21 1.16
N ARG A 5 -18.94 -47.08 1.92
CA ARG A 5 -18.21 -48.26 1.42
C ARG A 5 -19.05 -49.53 1.43
N GLN A 6 -20.04 -49.66 2.30
CA GLN A 6 -20.87 -50.86 2.38
C GLN A 6 -22.10 -50.80 1.46
N THR A 7 -22.71 -49.62 1.31
CA THR A 7 -23.96 -49.43 0.56
C THR A 7 -23.94 -48.23 -0.40
N GLY A 8 -22.96 -47.33 -0.28
CA GLY A 8 -22.90 -46.09 -1.05
C GLY A 8 -21.98 -46.09 -2.28
N LEU A 9 -21.66 -44.88 -2.74
CA LEU A 9 -20.86 -44.59 -3.93
C LEU A 9 -19.47 -45.27 -3.93
N LEU A 10 -18.83 -45.48 -2.78
CA LEU A 10 -17.51 -46.11 -2.69
C LEU A 10 -17.56 -47.65 -2.57
N LYS A 11 -18.74 -48.27 -2.76
CA LYS A 11 -18.92 -49.71 -2.61
C LYS A 11 -18.16 -50.53 -3.65
N ASN A 12 -18.30 -50.15 -4.91
CA ASN A 12 -17.57 -50.74 -6.04
C ASN A 12 -17.67 -49.84 -7.27
N LEU A 13 -16.91 -50.18 -8.31
CA LEU A 13 -16.88 -49.44 -9.58
C LEU A 13 -18.30 -49.23 -10.16
N GLY A 14 -19.12 -50.28 -10.21
CA GLY A 14 -20.47 -50.20 -10.77
C GLY A 14 -21.40 -49.30 -9.97
N ALA A 15 -21.28 -49.25 -8.64
CA ALA A 15 -22.05 -48.35 -7.79
C ALA A 15 -21.65 -46.89 -8.00
N MET A 16 -20.34 -46.61 -8.12
CA MET A 16 -19.85 -45.26 -8.42
C MET A 16 -20.26 -44.82 -9.83
N ASP A 17 -20.10 -45.68 -10.84
CA ASP A 17 -20.47 -45.40 -12.21
C ASP A 17 -21.97 -45.10 -12.34
N ALA A 18 -22.82 -45.95 -11.76
CA ALA A 18 -24.27 -45.73 -11.76
C ALA A 18 -24.65 -44.42 -11.06
N TYR A 19 -24.05 -44.10 -9.91
CA TYR A 19 -24.30 -42.85 -9.20
C TYR A 19 -23.84 -41.64 -10.03
N CYS A 20 -22.64 -41.70 -10.59
CA CYS A 20 -22.10 -40.64 -11.43
C CYS A 20 -22.98 -40.38 -12.66
N TRP A 21 -23.50 -41.45 -13.23
CA TRP A 21 -24.35 -41.35 -14.40
C TRP A 21 -25.74 -40.79 -14.08
N GLN A 22 -26.31 -41.15 -12.92
CA GLN A 22 -27.63 -40.66 -12.49
C GLN A 22 -27.61 -39.21 -12.01
N HIS A 23 -26.52 -38.77 -11.37
CA HIS A 23 -26.45 -37.45 -10.73
C HIS A 23 -25.66 -36.40 -11.53
N GLY A 24 -25.08 -36.77 -12.67
CA GLY A 24 -24.31 -35.85 -13.52
C GLY A 24 -23.01 -35.40 -12.84
N GLY A 25 -22.53 -34.19 -13.15
CA GLY A 25 -21.32 -33.63 -12.54
C GLY A 25 -20.01 -33.95 -13.26
N SER A 26 -20.06 -34.25 -14.56
CA SER A 26 -18.86 -34.48 -15.38
C SER A 26 -17.97 -33.23 -15.39
N ILE A 27 -16.74 -33.36 -14.89
CA ILE A 27 -15.71 -32.32 -14.91
C ILE A 27 -15.02 -32.31 -16.28
N THR A 28 -14.84 -33.49 -16.88
CA THR A 28 -14.16 -33.67 -18.17
C THR A 28 -15.15 -34.13 -19.24
N GLU A 29 -14.96 -33.72 -20.49
CA GLU A 29 -15.83 -34.13 -21.61
C GLU A 29 -15.78 -35.64 -21.87
N ASP A 30 -14.62 -36.26 -21.59
CA ASP A 30 -14.39 -37.70 -21.71
C ASP A 30 -15.07 -38.54 -20.61
N ARG A 31 -15.79 -37.88 -19.68
CA ARG A 31 -16.53 -38.50 -18.59
C ARG A 31 -15.69 -39.39 -17.67
N ARG A 32 -14.39 -39.12 -17.59
CA ARG A 32 -13.50 -39.83 -16.66
C ARG A 32 -13.56 -39.25 -15.26
N SER A 33 -13.92 -37.98 -15.10
CA SER A 33 -13.92 -37.32 -13.80
C SER A 33 -15.26 -36.67 -13.52
N TYR A 34 -15.80 -36.93 -12.34
CA TYR A 34 -17.05 -36.35 -11.82
C TYR A 34 -16.79 -35.59 -10.53
N GLY A 35 -17.55 -34.53 -10.28
CA GLY A 35 -17.42 -33.64 -9.13
C GLY A 35 -18.77 -33.36 -8.47
N TYR A 36 -18.81 -33.43 -7.15
CA TYR A 36 -19.98 -33.07 -6.33
C TYR A 36 -19.56 -32.13 -5.21
N ILE A 37 -20.37 -31.10 -4.96
CA ILE A 37 -20.17 -30.14 -3.88
C ILE A 37 -21.35 -30.24 -2.92
N ALA A 38 -21.06 -30.34 -1.62
CA ALA A 38 -22.05 -30.23 -0.55
C ALA A 38 -21.57 -29.18 0.45
N GLU A 39 -22.44 -28.26 0.82
CA GLU A 39 -22.13 -27.19 1.77
C GLU A 39 -22.97 -27.32 3.04
N THR A 40 -22.35 -26.97 4.16
CA THR A 40 -22.97 -26.77 5.46
C THR A 40 -22.66 -25.34 5.91
N GLU A 41 -23.13 -24.92 7.08
CA GLU A 41 -22.84 -23.57 7.60
C GLU A 41 -21.33 -23.29 7.72
N ASN A 42 -20.53 -24.30 8.09
CA ASN A 42 -19.10 -24.11 8.39
C ASN A 42 -18.16 -24.85 7.43
N TYR A 43 -18.66 -25.80 6.65
CA TYR A 43 -17.82 -26.66 5.82
C TYR A 43 -18.34 -26.82 4.39
N ARG A 44 -17.41 -26.83 3.43
CA ARG A 44 -17.64 -27.24 2.05
C ARG A 44 -16.94 -28.57 1.77
N PHE A 45 -17.69 -29.56 1.32
CA PHE A 45 -17.21 -30.86 0.91
C PHE A 45 -17.19 -30.96 -0.61
N CYS A 46 -16.02 -31.25 -1.19
CA CYS A 46 -15.85 -31.47 -2.62
C CYS A 46 -15.44 -32.92 -2.85
N LEU A 47 -16.32 -33.71 -3.46
CA LEU A 47 -16.07 -35.09 -3.82
C LEU A 47 -15.72 -35.17 -5.31
N ARG A 48 -14.55 -35.72 -5.63
CA ARG A 48 -14.13 -36.06 -6.99
C ARG A 48 -14.14 -37.58 -7.18
N CYS A 49 -14.80 -38.06 -8.22
CA CYS A 49 -14.93 -39.48 -8.54
C CYS A 49 -14.40 -39.78 -9.93
N THR A 50 -13.67 -40.89 -10.07
CA THR A 50 -13.22 -41.42 -11.36
C THR A 50 -13.74 -42.84 -11.49
N PRO A 51 -14.95 -43.05 -12.05
CA PRO A 51 -15.54 -44.38 -12.20
C PRO A 51 -14.99 -45.10 -13.45
N PHE A 52 -13.66 -45.10 -13.65
CA PHE A 52 -13.04 -45.72 -14.81
C PHE A 52 -12.32 -47.02 -14.43
N PRO A 53 -12.48 -48.12 -15.20
CA PRO A 53 -11.73 -49.36 -14.96
C PRO A 53 -10.21 -49.12 -14.99
N GLY A 54 -9.52 -49.49 -13.92
CA GLY A 54 -8.06 -49.29 -13.77
C GLY A 54 -7.66 -47.96 -13.13
N GLU A 55 -8.55 -46.97 -13.07
CA GLU A 55 -8.33 -45.65 -12.43
C GLU A 55 -9.41 -45.36 -11.36
N TYR A 56 -10.02 -46.40 -10.81
CA TYR A 56 -11.12 -46.28 -9.84
C TYR A 56 -10.66 -45.59 -8.55
N GLN A 57 -11.04 -44.31 -8.38
CA GLN A 57 -10.68 -43.50 -7.22
C GLN A 57 -11.78 -42.50 -6.85
N GLY A 58 -11.82 -42.15 -5.56
CA GLY A 58 -12.68 -41.12 -5.01
C GLY A 58 -11.92 -40.27 -4.00
N TYR A 59 -11.81 -38.96 -4.23
CA TYR A 59 -11.18 -38.01 -3.32
C TYR A 59 -12.24 -37.12 -2.70
N LEU A 60 -12.28 -37.04 -1.37
CA LEU A 60 -13.14 -36.11 -0.65
C LEU A 60 -12.27 -35.04 -0.01
N TYR A 61 -12.47 -33.79 -0.40
CA TYR A 61 -11.89 -32.62 0.23
C TYR A 61 -12.92 -31.99 1.16
N CYS A 62 -12.49 -31.58 2.35
CA CYS A 62 -13.30 -30.80 3.28
C CYS A 62 -12.58 -29.48 3.53
N TYR A 63 -13.28 -28.38 3.32
CA TYR A 63 -12.78 -27.03 3.55
C TYR A 63 -13.59 -26.40 4.68
N ASP A 64 -12.90 -25.88 5.68
CA ASP A 64 -13.49 -25.02 6.70
C ASP A 64 -13.68 -23.61 6.10
N LEU A 65 -14.93 -23.17 6.01
CA LEU A 65 -15.31 -21.90 5.39
C LEU A 65 -14.81 -20.71 6.21
N CYS A 66 -14.83 -20.81 7.54
CA CYS A 66 -14.33 -19.74 8.41
C CYS A 66 -12.81 -19.58 8.26
N GLN A 67 -12.07 -20.69 8.20
CA GLN A 67 -10.62 -20.63 7.94
C GLN A 67 -10.31 -20.09 6.55
N GLN A 68 -11.09 -20.44 5.51
CA GLN A 68 -10.92 -19.85 4.18
C GLN A 68 -11.13 -18.34 4.18
N GLU A 69 -12.13 -17.87 4.93
CA GLU A 69 -12.45 -16.45 5.01
C GLU A 69 -11.38 -15.68 5.79
N MET A 70 -10.92 -16.22 6.92
CA MET A 70 -9.76 -15.69 7.65
C MET A 70 -8.51 -15.62 6.79
N TYR A 71 -8.19 -16.70 6.06
CA TYR A 71 -7.01 -16.72 5.18
C TYR A 71 -7.10 -15.64 4.09
N ARG A 72 -8.31 -15.41 3.53
CA ARG A 72 -8.56 -14.34 2.55
C ARG A 72 -8.43 -12.94 3.15
N GLN A 73 -8.83 -12.75 4.41
CA GLN A 73 -8.64 -11.49 5.13
C GLN A 73 -7.16 -11.23 5.43
N GLU A 74 -6.40 -12.26 5.79
CA GLU A 74 -4.95 -12.16 6.03
C GLU A 74 -4.14 -11.96 4.73
N HIS A 75 -4.65 -12.47 3.61
CA HIS A 75 -4.00 -12.40 2.30
C HIS A 75 -4.93 -11.71 1.29
N PRO A 76 -5.13 -10.39 1.41
CA PRO A 76 -5.96 -9.65 0.48
C PRO A 76 -5.41 -9.76 -0.94
N VAL A 77 -6.30 -9.79 -1.91
CA VAL A 77 -5.93 -9.81 -3.33
C VAL A 77 -5.21 -8.51 -3.67
N VAL A 78 -3.98 -8.61 -4.13
CA VAL A 78 -3.13 -7.47 -4.48
C VAL A 78 -3.34 -7.01 -5.92
N GLY A 79 -3.83 -7.90 -6.78
CA GLY A 79 -4.20 -7.56 -8.15
C GLY A 79 -4.84 -8.71 -8.90
N ARG A 80 -5.40 -8.37 -10.06
CA ARG A 80 -6.13 -9.29 -10.94
C ARG A 80 -5.66 -9.14 -12.37
N VAL A 81 -5.55 -10.25 -13.08
CA VAL A 81 -5.31 -10.32 -14.52
C VAL A 81 -6.55 -10.88 -15.21
N THR A 82 -6.82 -10.42 -16.43
CA THR A 82 -7.90 -10.91 -17.30
C THR A 82 -7.41 -11.01 -18.74
N PHE A 83 -7.82 -12.08 -19.42
CA PHE A 83 -7.50 -12.33 -20.83
C PHE A 83 -8.73 -12.19 -21.73
N ALA A 84 -8.52 -12.07 -23.05
CA ALA A 84 -9.62 -12.03 -24.02
C ALA A 84 -10.47 -13.32 -24.03
N SER A 85 -9.91 -14.44 -23.58
CA SER A 85 -10.64 -15.71 -23.39
C SER A 85 -11.71 -15.64 -22.30
N GLY A 86 -11.68 -14.61 -21.45
CA GLY A 86 -12.50 -14.50 -20.24
C GLY A 86 -11.87 -15.17 -19.02
N GLU A 87 -10.69 -15.79 -19.17
CA GLU A 87 -9.91 -16.30 -18.03
C GLU A 87 -9.47 -15.15 -17.13
N GLN A 88 -9.65 -15.33 -15.82
CA GLN A 88 -9.25 -14.38 -14.79
C GLN A 88 -8.39 -15.07 -13.75
N GLN A 89 -7.35 -14.37 -13.32
CA GLN A 89 -6.45 -14.84 -12.27
C GLN A 89 -6.27 -13.75 -11.23
N GLU A 90 -6.52 -14.08 -9.97
CA GLU A 90 -6.29 -13.21 -8.82
C GLU A 90 -4.97 -13.57 -8.15
N PHE A 91 -4.24 -12.55 -7.72
CA PHE A 91 -2.95 -12.68 -7.07
C PHE A 91 -3.04 -12.13 -5.65
N THR A 92 -2.54 -12.88 -4.68
CA THR A 92 -2.33 -12.43 -3.29
C THR A 92 -0.87 -12.10 -3.00
N ASP A 93 0.06 -12.54 -3.86
CA ASP A 93 1.48 -12.18 -3.82
C ASP A 93 1.80 -11.12 -4.88
N SER A 94 2.29 -9.97 -4.41
CA SER A 94 2.68 -8.84 -5.25
C SER A 94 3.79 -9.21 -6.24
N LYS A 95 4.72 -10.09 -5.87
CA LYS A 95 5.82 -10.51 -6.77
C LYS A 95 5.28 -11.34 -7.93
N ALA A 96 4.35 -12.25 -7.65
CA ALA A 96 3.69 -13.05 -8.67
C ALA A 96 2.87 -12.17 -9.64
N LEU A 97 2.14 -11.17 -9.13
CA LEU A 97 1.43 -10.19 -9.95
C LEU A 97 2.38 -9.43 -10.89
N LEU A 98 3.46 -8.86 -10.33
CA LEU A 98 4.43 -8.07 -11.12
C LEU A 98 5.10 -8.93 -12.20
N GLN A 99 5.40 -10.20 -11.88
CA GLN A 99 5.96 -11.14 -12.84
C GLN A 99 4.97 -11.43 -13.98
N ALA A 100 3.71 -11.72 -13.65
CA ALA A 100 2.66 -11.96 -14.65
C ALA A 100 2.49 -10.75 -15.58
N ILE A 101 2.52 -9.52 -15.03
CA ILE A 101 2.46 -8.30 -15.85
C ILE A 101 3.67 -8.22 -16.79
N ARG A 102 4.90 -8.47 -16.32
CA ARG A 102 6.10 -8.44 -17.16
C ARG A 102 6.07 -9.44 -18.31
N GLU A 103 5.55 -10.64 -18.05
CA GLU A 103 5.53 -11.72 -19.03
C GLU A 103 4.43 -11.52 -20.08
N GLU A 104 3.25 -11.07 -19.67
CA GLU A 104 2.08 -10.99 -20.55
C GLU A 104 1.92 -9.63 -21.26
N LEU A 105 2.43 -8.54 -20.69
CA LEU A 105 2.32 -7.19 -21.27
C LEU A 105 2.84 -7.11 -22.73
N PRO A 106 3.97 -7.73 -23.11
CA PRO A 106 4.43 -7.74 -24.50
C PRO A 106 3.46 -8.43 -25.47
N PHE A 107 2.68 -9.39 -25.00
CA PHE A 107 1.74 -10.17 -25.81
C PHE A 107 0.30 -9.67 -25.72
N ARG A 108 0.06 -8.54 -25.02
CA ARG A 108 -1.29 -8.00 -24.78
C ARG A 108 -2.14 -7.81 -26.04
N SER A 109 -1.51 -7.50 -27.18
CA SER A 109 -2.19 -7.33 -28.46
C SER A 109 -2.79 -8.63 -29.00
N THR A 110 -2.20 -9.76 -28.62
CA THR A 110 -2.61 -11.10 -29.05
C THR A 110 -3.48 -11.77 -27.99
N THR A 111 -3.14 -11.63 -26.70
CA THR A 111 -3.85 -12.28 -25.58
C THR A 111 -5.03 -11.45 -25.05
N GLY A 112 -5.11 -10.17 -25.42
CA GLY A 112 -6.06 -9.22 -24.84
C GLY A 112 -5.83 -8.97 -23.35
N PHE A 113 -4.60 -9.18 -22.88
CA PHE A 113 -4.21 -9.03 -21.49
C PHE A 113 -4.62 -7.67 -20.91
N ARG A 114 -5.28 -7.73 -19.75
CA ARG A 114 -5.65 -6.61 -18.89
C ARG A 114 -5.28 -6.96 -17.46
N PHE A 115 -4.93 -5.96 -16.68
CA PHE A 115 -4.66 -6.14 -15.26
C PHE A 115 -5.20 -4.98 -14.45
N GLU A 116 -5.46 -5.24 -13.17
CA GLU A 116 -5.92 -4.28 -12.17
C GLU A 116 -5.06 -4.45 -10.91
N THR A 117 -4.47 -3.35 -10.43
CA THR A 117 -3.78 -3.30 -9.14
C THR A 117 -4.79 -2.95 -8.06
N LEU A 118 -5.04 -3.88 -7.15
CA LEU A 118 -6.07 -3.75 -6.10
C LEU A 118 -5.47 -3.40 -4.73
N THR A 119 -4.14 -3.53 -4.57
CA THR A 119 -3.43 -3.12 -3.35
C THR A 119 -3.24 -1.61 -3.28
N ASP A 120 -3.23 -1.07 -2.06
CA ASP A 120 -2.84 0.30 -1.75
C ASP A 120 -1.35 0.48 -1.46
N ASP A 121 -0.56 -0.60 -1.57
CA ASP A 121 0.87 -0.55 -1.36
C ASP A 121 1.58 0.32 -2.42
N PRO A 122 2.19 1.46 -2.03
CA PRO A 122 2.87 2.35 -2.97
C PRO A 122 4.07 1.69 -3.67
N GLU A 123 4.73 0.71 -3.05
CA GLU A 123 5.85 0.00 -3.68
C GLU A 123 5.36 -0.83 -4.87
N VAL A 124 4.22 -1.50 -4.70
CA VAL A 124 3.60 -2.29 -5.77
C VAL A 124 3.08 -1.39 -6.88
N LYS A 125 2.39 -0.29 -6.54
CA LYS A 125 1.91 0.69 -7.53
C LYS A 125 3.06 1.29 -8.33
N LYS A 126 4.16 1.68 -7.66
CA LYS A 126 5.36 2.17 -8.35
C LYS A 126 5.95 1.10 -9.25
N ALA A 127 6.12 -0.14 -8.78
CA ALA A 127 6.71 -1.22 -9.58
C ALA A 127 5.87 -1.55 -10.84
N VAL A 128 4.54 -1.45 -10.75
CA VAL A 128 3.65 -1.56 -11.91
C VAL A 128 3.91 -0.43 -12.91
N ASP A 129 3.96 0.82 -12.45
CA ASP A 129 4.27 1.97 -13.31
C ASP A 129 5.67 1.87 -13.93
N ASP A 130 6.66 1.40 -13.16
CA ASP A 130 8.01 1.16 -13.67
C ASP A 130 7.99 0.17 -14.85
N ILE A 131 7.20 -0.91 -14.77
CA ILE A 131 7.06 -1.88 -15.86
C ILE A 131 6.37 -1.25 -17.08
N LEU A 132 5.31 -0.46 -16.85
CA LEU A 132 4.55 0.16 -17.94
C LEU A 132 5.37 1.22 -18.68
N LEU A 133 6.11 2.04 -17.94
CA LEU A 133 6.96 3.09 -18.50
C LEU A 133 8.19 2.50 -19.19
N ASP A 134 8.84 1.49 -18.59
CA ASP A 134 9.94 0.75 -19.23
C ASP A 134 9.49 0.13 -20.56
N PHE A 135 8.30 -0.48 -20.58
CA PHE A 135 7.72 -1.00 -21.83
C PHE A 135 7.45 0.09 -22.88
N ALA A 136 7.15 1.32 -22.45
CA ALA A 136 7.00 2.48 -23.33
C ALA A 136 8.34 3.14 -23.73
N GLY A 137 9.46 2.71 -23.12
CA GLY A 137 10.78 3.32 -23.31
C GLY A 137 11.00 4.61 -22.50
N GLU A 138 10.23 4.80 -21.43
CA GLU A 138 10.32 5.95 -20.53
C GLU A 138 10.80 5.51 -19.12
N ASP A 139 11.53 6.38 -18.44
CA ASP A 139 11.91 6.15 -17.04
C ASP A 139 10.88 6.75 -16.08
N ASN A 140 10.58 6.03 -15.00
CA ASN A 140 9.70 6.55 -13.95
C ASN A 140 10.42 7.55 -13.05
N SER A 141 10.15 8.84 -13.26
CA SER A 141 10.67 9.93 -12.41
C SER A 141 9.98 10.03 -11.04
N ARG A 142 8.86 9.34 -10.83
CA ARG A 142 8.11 9.40 -9.57
C ARG A 142 8.78 8.55 -8.50
N ARG A 143 8.93 9.13 -7.31
CA ARG A 143 9.41 8.42 -6.11
C ARG A 143 8.27 7.63 -5.49
N THR A 144 8.58 6.61 -4.69
CA THR A 144 7.58 5.76 -4.01
C THR A 144 6.59 6.57 -3.17
N CYS A 145 7.03 7.64 -2.51
CA CYS A 145 6.16 8.53 -1.74
C CYS A 145 5.06 9.21 -2.58
N ASN A 146 5.25 9.35 -3.90
CA ASN A 146 4.23 9.88 -4.81
C ASN A 146 3.05 8.93 -4.99
N TYR A 147 3.19 7.67 -4.59
CA TYR A 147 2.15 6.64 -4.67
C TYR A 147 1.39 6.44 -3.34
N GLY A 148 1.70 7.24 -2.33
CA GLY A 148 1.12 7.18 -0.99
C GLY A 148 2.04 6.56 0.06
N LEU A 149 1.49 6.32 1.25
CA LEU A 149 2.18 5.66 2.36
C LEU A 149 1.88 4.16 2.36
N THR A 150 2.92 3.35 2.65
CA THR A 150 2.74 1.93 2.99
C THR A 150 1.94 1.78 4.28
N GLU A 151 1.41 0.59 4.58
CA GLU A 151 0.76 0.35 5.88
C GLU A 151 1.70 0.63 7.06
N THR A 152 2.98 0.27 6.94
CA THR A 152 4.02 0.64 7.91
C THR A 152 4.14 2.15 8.05
N GLY A 153 4.11 2.90 6.94
CA GLY A 153 4.13 4.36 6.94
C GLY A 153 2.88 4.97 7.59
N LYS A 154 1.68 4.43 7.31
CA LYS A 154 0.43 4.86 7.94
C LYS A 154 0.45 4.59 9.45
N GLN A 155 0.95 3.43 9.87
CA GLN A 155 1.11 3.11 11.29
C GLN A 155 2.14 4.02 11.98
N ALA A 156 3.26 4.32 11.32
CA ALA A 156 4.25 5.27 11.84
C ALA A 156 3.63 6.67 12.03
N LEU A 157 2.82 7.13 11.08
CA LEU A 157 2.11 8.41 11.19
C LEU A 157 1.09 8.42 12.34
N ARG A 158 0.35 7.32 12.54
CA ARG A 158 -0.55 7.15 13.70
C ARG A 158 0.21 7.18 15.02
N LYS A 159 1.38 6.54 15.11
CA LYS A 159 2.25 6.60 16.29
C LYS A 159 2.74 8.02 16.55
N ALA A 160 3.16 8.74 15.51
CA ALA A 160 3.59 10.15 15.63
C ALA A 160 2.45 11.08 16.10
N ALA A 161 1.19 10.64 16.05
CA ALA A 161 0.04 11.38 16.59
C ALA A 161 -0.34 11.00 18.03
N ASP A 162 0.28 9.98 18.61
CA ASP A 162 0.00 9.55 19.99
C ASP A 162 0.83 10.37 20.99
N PRO A 163 0.24 11.29 21.77
CA PRO A 163 0.99 12.14 22.70
C PRO A 163 1.54 11.38 23.91
N SER A 164 1.16 10.11 24.11
CA SER A 164 1.58 9.31 25.25
C SER A 164 2.96 8.67 25.10
N ILE A 165 3.53 8.69 23.90
CA ILE A 165 4.85 8.12 23.61
C ILE A 165 5.91 9.23 23.50
N PRO A 166 7.18 8.95 23.87
CA PRO A 166 8.26 9.89 23.63
C PRO A 166 8.51 10.03 22.12
N HIS A 167 8.66 11.27 21.67
CA HIS A 167 8.90 11.63 20.28
C HIS A 167 10.28 12.26 20.07
N THR A 168 10.79 12.17 18.85
CA THR A 168 11.99 12.89 18.40
C THR A 168 11.62 14.02 17.45
N TYR A 169 12.37 15.12 17.53
CA TYR A 169 12.14 16.31 16.70
C TYR A 169 13.46 16.73 16.06
N ALA A 170 13.46 16.87 14.74
CA ALA A 170 14.57 17.37 13.96
C ALA A 170 14.14 18.62 13.21
N TRP A 171 14.76 19.75 13.52
CA TRP A 171 14.46 21.03 12.87
C TRP A 171 15.21 21.12 11.55
N PHE A 172 14.63 21.82 10.59
CA PHE A 172 15.27 22.04 9.30
C PHE A 172 15.06 23.46 8.78
N VAL A 173 16.02 23.90 7.97
CA VAL A 173 15.90 25.10 7.15
C VAL A 173 16.15 24.71 5.70
N MET A 174 15.22 25.10 4.84
CA MET A 174 15.32 24.92 3.39
C MET A 174 15.37 26.28 2.71
N ALA A 175 16.13 26.38 1.62
CA ALA A 175 16.23 27.58 0.81
C ALA A 175 16.28 27.23 -0.67
N ASP A 176 15.84 28.16 -1.51
CA ASP A 176 15.83 28.06 -2.97
C ASP A 176 15.12 26.79 -3.48
N THR A 177 14.01 26.43 -2.84
CA THR A 177 13.23 25.23 -3.12
C THR A 177 12.75 25.15 -4.57
N ASN A 178 12.76 23.94 -5.15
CA ASN A 178 12.42 23.70 -6.56
C ASN A 178 13.38 24.37 -7.56
N THR A 179 14.59 24.73 -7.12
CA THR A 179 15.66 25.20 -8.00
C THR A 179 16.88 24.27 -7.92
N PRO A 180 17.79 24.29 -8.90
CA PRO A 180 19.07 23.58 -8.81
C PRO A 180 19.96 24.02 -7.63
N GLN A 181 19.65 25.14 -7.00
CA GLN A 181 20.35 25.69 -5.85
C GLN A 181 19.71 25.31 -4.51
N GLU A 182 18.71 24.41 -4.51
CA GLU A 182 18.02 23.97 -3.29
C GLU A 182 19.00 23.45 -2.24
N ILE A 183 18.95 24.05 -1.05
CA ILE A 183 19.76 23.64 0.10
C ILE A 183 18.80 23.24 1.22
N ILE A 184 19.03 22.05 1.77
CA ILE A 184 18.31 21.53 2.93
C ILE A 184 19.32 21.29 4.05
N ARG A 185 19.16 21.99 5.17
CA ARG A 185 19.90 21.71 6.42
C ARG A 185 18.94 21.03 7.39
N GLN A 186 19.26 19.80 7.81
CA GLN A 186 18.42 18.96 8.68
C GLN A 186 19.17 18.62 9.98
N ASP A 187 18.51 17.88 10.88
CA ASP A 187 19.02 17.43 12.17
C ASP A 187 19.49 18.57 13.08
N LEU A 188 18.84 19.73 12.96
CA LEU A 188 19.14 20.92 13.74
C LEU A 188 18.36 20.93 15.06
N THR A 189 18.90 21.62 16.06
CA THR A 189 18.12 22.14 17.19
C THR A 189 17.26 23.33 16.75
N LEU A 190 16.26 23.70 17.55
CA LEU A 190 15.40 24.84 17.26
C LEU A 190 16.24 26.14 17.16
N GLU A 191 17.17 26.32 18.08
CA GLU A 191 18.04 27.49 18.16
C GLU A 191 18.94 27.60 16.92
N GLU A 192 19.56 26.50 16.48
CA GLU A 192 20.36 26.46 15.26
C GLU A 192 19.53 26.76 14.02
N ALA A 193 18.32 26.19 13.94
CA ALA A 193 17.41 26.43 12.83
C ALA A 193 17.00 27.91 12.74
N ILE A 194 16.67 28.55 13.88
CA ILE A 194 16.34 29.98 13.89
C ILE A 194 17.53 30.83 13.44
N GLN A 195 18.73 30.56 13.97
CA GLN A 195 19.94 31.30 13.59
C GLN A 195 20.22 31.18 12.09
N ILE A 196 20.19 29.96 11.54
CA ILE A 196 20.40 29.71 10.12
C ILE A 196 19.34 30.41 9.27
N TYR A 197 18.08 30.39 9.72
CA TYR A 197 16.99 31.06 9.02
C TYR A 197 17.19 32.58 8.99
N GLN A 198 17.57 33.20 10.11
CA GLN A 198 17.84 34.64 10.20
C GLN A 198 19.06 35.06 9.37
N ASP A 199 20.15 34.30 9.42
CA ASP A 199 21.40 34.60 8.70
C ASP A 199 21.30 34.41 7.19
N SER A 200 20.30 33.67 6.71
CA SER A 200 20.11 33.44 5.28
C SER A 200 19.58 34.69 4.56
N ASN A 201 20.34 35.16 3.56
CA ASN A 201 19.94 36.27 2.68
C ASN A 201 19.20 35.80 1.41
N THR A 202 18.74 34.54 1.36
CA THR A 202 18.02 34.01 0.21
C THR A 202 16.63 34.61 0.08
N SER A 203 16.16 34.76 -1.17
CA SER A 203 14.83 35.29 -1.46
C SER A 203 13.72 34.26 -1.28
N GLU A 204 14.07 32.99 -1.07
CA GLU A 204 13.17 31.93 -0.63
C GLU A 204 13.85 31.13 0.49
N LYS A 205 13.17 31.02 1.63
CA LYS A 205 13.60 30.18 2.75
C LYS A 205 12.42 29.77 3.61
N ARG A 206 12.48 28.56 4.15
CA ARG A 206 11.49 28.02 5.08
C ARG A 206 12.13 27.30 6.25
N LEU A 207 11.48 27.38 7.40
CA LEU A 207 11.86 26.65 8.62
C LEU A 207 10.69 25.77 9.03
N GLY A 208 10.99 24.51 9.32
CA GLY A 208 10.01 23.54 9.80
C GLY A 208 10.63 22.51 10.74
N VAL A 209 9.81 21.54 11.13
CA VAL A 209 10.21 20.42 11.99
C VAL A 209 9.73 19.09 11.41
N ILE A 210 10.57 18.07 11.60
CA ILE A 210 10.24 16.67 11.33
C ILE A 210 10.12 15.96 12.68
N LYS A 211 8.96 15.36 12.93
CA LYS A 211 8.65 14.54 14.10
C LYS A 211 8.75 13.06 13.76
N ASP A 212 9.50 12.31 14.57
CA ASP A 212 9.78 10.88 14.44
C ASP A 212 10.30 10.44 13.05
N GLY A 213 10.88 11.37 12.29
CA GLY A 213 11.34 11.12 10.91
C GLY A 213 10.21 10.89 9.89
N ILE A 214 8.94 11.10 10.23
CA ILE A 214 7.79 10.75 9.38
C ILE A 214 6.79 11.88 9.18
N ALA A 215 6.52 12.69 10.21
CA ALA A 215 5.57 13.79 10.14
C ALA A 215 6.34 15.10 10.00
N THR A 216 5.99 15.93 9.01
CA THR A 216 6.69 17.18 8.73
C THR A 216 5.71 18.34 8.68
N VAL A 217 6.09 19.47 9.26
CA VAL A 217 5.34 20.73 9.16
C VAL A 217 6.29 21.90 8.96
N ASP A 218 5.95 22.79 8.04
CA ASP A 218 6.62 24.07 7.87
C ASP A 218 5.95 25.10 8.79
N PHE A 219 6.74 25.94 9.46
CA PHE A 219 6.22 26.96 10.38
C PHE A 219 6.28 28.35 9.80
N VAL A 220 7.37 28.69 9.12
CA VAL A 220 7.56 30.00 8.53
C VAL A 220 8.20 29.87 7.17
N HIS A 221 7.71 30.67 6.23
CA HIS A 221 8.21 30.78 4.88
C HIS A 221 8.41 32.25 4.54
N PHE A 222 9.59 32.56 4.01
CA PHE A 222 9.94 33.86 3.50
C PHE A 222 10.10 33.76 2.00
N GLN A 223 9.34 34.57 1.27
CA GLN A 223 9.40 34.64 -0.17
C GLN A 223 9.36 36.09 -0.63
N SER A 224 10.39 36.51 -1.37
CA SER A 224 10.44 37.80 -2.06
C SER A 224 10.14 39.01 -1.17
N GLY A 225 10.57 38.99 0.10
CA GLY A 225 10.40 40.10 1.05
C GLY A 225 9.19 39.97 1.97
N GLU A 226 8.34 38.95 1.79
CA GLU A 226 7.18 38.68 2.64
C GLU A 226 7.47 37.44 3.51
N GLN A 227 7.22 37.56 4.82
CA GLN A 227 7.31 36.45 5.76
C GLN A 227 5.89 36.01 6.16
N GLN A 228 5.59 34.73 5.94
CA GLN A 228 4.31 34.12 6.27
C GLN A 228 4.51 33.01 7.30
N PHE A 229 3.69 33.02 8.34
CA PHE A 229 3.60 31.91 9.30
C PHE A 229 2.46 30.96 8.92
N PHE A 230 2.70 29.67 9.02
CA PHE A 230 1.73 28.62 8.74
C PHE A 230 1.12 28.06 10.03
N THR A 231 -0.17 27.72 9.96
CA THR A 231 -0.95 27.14 11.07
C THR A 231 -1.26 25.66 10.84
N ASP A 232 -0.55 25.00 9.92
CA ASP A 232 -0.84 23.60 9.57
C ASP A 232 -0.57 22.63 10.73
N HIS A 233 0.32 23.00 11.65
CA HIS A 233 0.55 22.25 12.89
C HIS A 233 -0.69 22.17 13.78
N GLU A 234 -1.64 23.10 13.68
CA GLU A 234 -2.91 23.06 14.42
C GLU A 234 -3.93 22.09 13.79
N LYS A 235 -3.77 21.77 12.50
CA LYS A 235 -4.70 20.92 11.74
C LYS A 235 -4.25 19.47 11.70
N LEU A 236 -2.93 19.24 11.65
CA LEU A 236 -2.35 17.91 11.53
C LEU A 236 -2.46 17.14 12.86
N GLU A 237 -3.02 15.93 12.83
CA GLU A 237 -3.18 15.09 14.03
C GLU A 237 -1.84 14.85 14.75
N SER A 238 -0.74 14.73 14.00
CA SER A 238 0.60 14.51 14.54
C SER A 238 1.14 15.68 15.38
N PHE A 239 0.56 16.88 15.25
CA PHE A 239 1.09 18.12 15.83
C PHE A 239 0.06 18.91 16.66
N ARG A 240 -1.25 18.73 16.45
CA ARG A 240 -2.32 19.56 17.04
C ARG A 240 -2.31 19.66 18.58
N SER A 241 -1.79 18.64 19.26
CA SER A 241 -1.72 18.60 20.73
C SER A 241 -0.28 18.47 21.24
N ASP A 242 0.69 18.90 20.44
CA ASP A 242 2.12 18.73 20.72
C ASP A 242 2.70 19.96 21.44
N LEU A 243 3.11 19.77 22.70
CA LEU A 243 3.64 20.84 23.55
C LEU A 243 4.98 21.40 23.03
N VAL A 244 5.85 20.54 22.49
CA VAL A 244 7.17 20.96 21.98
C VAL A 244 6.97 21.89 20.79
N VAL A 245 6.04 21.55 19.92
CA VAL A 245 5.69 22.36 18.74
C VAL A 245 5.01 23.68 19.14
N ALA A 246 4.11 23.65 20.13
CA ALA A 246 3.46 24.86 20.63
C ALA A 246 4.47 25.85 21.23
N GLU A 247 5.39 25.38 22.08
CA GLU A 247 6.45 26.21 22.67
C GLU A 247 7.41 26.76 21.59
N ALA A 248 7.76 25.94 20.60
CA ALA A 248 8.62 26.38 19.51
C ALA A 248 7.96 27.45 18.64
N MET A 249 6.66 27.34 18.36
CA MET A 249 5.90 28.36 17.65
C MET A 249 5.87 29.69 18.39
N GLU A 250 5.68 29.67 19.71
CA GLU A 250 5.74 30.89 20.53
C GLU A 250 7.12 31.57 20.42
N ARG A 251 8.21 30.79 20.50
CA ARG A 251 9.57 31.31 20.32
C ARG A 251 9.79 31.88 18.93
N LEU A 252 9.32 31.18 17.88
CA LEU A 252 9.42 31.65 16.50
C LEU A 252 8.70 32.98 16.29
N TYR A 253 7.49 33.13 16.84
CA TYR A 253 6.78 34.41 16.80
C TYR A 253 7.55 35.51 17.55
N GLN A 254 8.10 35.25 18.73
CA GLN A 254 8.85 36.26 19.48
C GLN A 254 10.14 36.73 18.77
N GLN A 255 10.82 35.81 18.06
CA GLN A 255 12.11 36.11 17.44
C GLN A 255 12.00 36.58 15.98
N LEU A 256 10.99 36.13 15.24
CA LEU A 256 10.84 36.39 13.81
C LEU A 256 9.70 37.36 13.48
N ASN A 257 8.75 37.59 14.39
CA ASN A 257 7.64 38.54 14.17
C ASN A 257 7.91 39.94 14.73
N GLN A 258 9.19 40.29 14.96
CA GLN A 258 9.53 41.65 15.38
C GLN A 258 9.39 42.57 14.17
N PRO A 259 8.57 43.64 14.24
CA PRO A 259 8.57 44.65 13.20
C PRO A 259 9.97 45.25 13.14
N ASP A 260 10.50 45.43 11.93
CA ASP A 260 11.71 46.22 11.68
C ASP A 260 11.63 47.52 12.49
N ILE A 261 12.29 47.56 13.66
CA ILE A 261 12.61 48.82 14.30
C ILE A 261 13.72 49.37 13.44
N GLY A 262 13.32 50.10 12.40
CA GLY A 262 14.20 50.85 11.55
C GLY A 262 15.10 51.71 12.43
N ILE A 263 16.35 51.27 12.58
CA ILE A 263 17.42 52.12 13.10
C ILE A 263 17.71 53.12 11.99
N ARG A 264 16.89 54.17 11.96
CA ARG A 264 17.23 55.45 11.35
C ARG A 264 18.18 56.16 12.32
N MET A 265 19.46 55.77 12.35
CA MET A 265 20.53 56.68 12.73
C MET A 265 21.02 57.29 11.42
N GLY A 266 20.65 58.52 11.07
CA GLY A 266 20.90 59.71 11.86
C GLY A 266 22.07 60.40 11.17
N GLU A 267 21.74 61.38 10.33
CA GLU A 267 22.70 62.26 9.67
C GLU A 267 23.67 62.87 10.70
N MET A 268 24.97 62.68 10.49
CA MET A 268 26.01 63.72 10.57
C MET A 268 27.36 63.15 10.11
#